data_AF-A0A1H1SEX1-F1
#
_entry.id   AF-A0A1H1SEX1-F1
#
_cell.length_a   1.000
_cell.length_b   1.000
_cell.length_c   1.000
_cell.angle_alpha   90.00
_cell.angle_beta   90.00
_cell.angle_gamma   90.00
#
_symmetry.space_group_name_H-M   'P 1'
#
loop_
_entity.id
_entity.type
_entity.pdbx_description
1 polymer ?
#
loop_
_entity_poly.entity_id
_entity_poly.type
_entity_poly.pdbx_seq_one_letter_code
_entity_poly.pdbx_strand_id
1 'polypeptide(L)'
;MSHKRFENKPASPVSIILILFILLMIAIGCFTPGSSGPGDGGVGIRLTQGFDVVNNSSIRLGISLVTDTDRLDYPRNLSLAPGGTHHFELQVIPLETTSASVVYFTPRATYLSFTLENRSEFFNWYNPYITNISTRGPIKAREISGRVKLEVINA
;
A
#
# COMPACT_ATOMS: atom_id res chain seq x y z
N MET A 1 56.36 -25.37 -9.67
CA MET A 1 54.92 -25.06 -9.67
C MET A 1 54.56 -24.65 -8.24
N SER A 2 54.45 -23.35 -7.96
CA SER A 2 54.34 -22.81 -6.59
C SER A 2 52.87 -22.76 -6.17
N HIS A 3 52.49 -23.56 -5.17
CA HIS A 3 51.17 -23.53 -4.54
C HIS A 3 51.04 -22.25 -3.70
N LYS A 4 50.30 -21.24 -4.20
CA LYS A 4 49.86 -20.13 -3.36
C LYS A 4 48.76 -20.65 -2.43
N ARG A 5 49.10 -20.74 -1.14
CA ARG A 5 48.16 -21.06 -0.06
C ARG A 5 47.28 -19.83 0.17
N PHE A 6 45.97 -19.95 -0.06
CA PHE A 6 45.02 -18.91 0.31
C PHE A 6 44.92 -18.87 1.83
N GLU A 7 45.47 -17.82 2.42
CA GLU A 7 45.43 -17.59 3.86
C GLU A 7 44.11 -16.88 4.21
N ASN A 8 43.18 -17.62 4.82
CA ASN A 8 41.93 -17.07 5.33
C ASN A 8 42.24 -16.21 6.57
N LYS A 9 42.34 -14.90 6.39
CA LYS A 9 42.45 -13.98 7.53
C LYS A 9 41.16 -14.02 8.35
N PRO A 10 41.24 -14.15 9.69
CA PRO A 10 40.07 -14.13 10.53
C PRO A 10 39.35 -12.80 10.39
N ALA A 11 38.02 -12.85 10.21
CA ALA A 11 37.20 -11.65 10.11
C ALA A 11 37.38 -10.80 11.38
N SER A 12 37.53 -9.50 11.21
CA SER A 12 37.66 -8.58 12.34
C SER A 12 36.38 -8.62 13.20
N PRO A 13 36.47 -8.44 14.53
CA PRO A 13 35.29 -8.41 15.41
C PRO A 13 34.27 -7.35 14.97
N VAL A 14 34.73 -6.25 14.36
CA VAL A 14 33.87 -5.20 13.76
C VAL A 14 33.05 -5.76 12.59
N SER A 15 33.66 -6.59 11.73
CA SER A 15 32.95 -7.25 10.62
C SER A 15 31.87 -8.21 11.11
N ILE A 16 32.15 -8.95 12.19
CA ILE A 16 31.18 -9.90 12.78
C ILE A 16 29.97 -9.15 13.34
N ILE A 17 30.21 -8.05 14.07
CA ILE A 17 29.12 -7.21 14.63
C ILE A 17 28.25 -6.63 13.51
N LEU A 18 28.86 -6.14 12.42
CA LEU A 18 28.12 -5.61 11.28
C LEU A 18 27.23 -6.69 10.62
N ILE A 19 27.78 -7.89 10.42
CA ILE A 19 27.03 -9.02 9.85
C ILE A 19 25.87 -9.41 10.75
N LEU A 20 26.09 -9.52 12.07
CA LEU A 20 25.03 -9.84 13.03
C LEU A 20 23.94 -8.77 13.06
N PHE A 21 24.31 -7.49 12.97
CA PHE A 21 23.34 -6.39 12.94
C PHE A 21 22.48 -6.42 11.68
N ILE A 22 23.08 -6.67 10.51
CA ILE A 22 22.35 -6.82 9.24
C ILE A 22 21.44 -8.04 9.28
N LEU A 23 21.93 -9.18 9.78
CA LEU A 23 21.12 -10.40 9.93
C LEU A 23 19.96 -10.20 10.90
N LEU A 24 20.16 -9.47 11.99
CA LEU A 24 19.12 -9.13 12.94
C LEU A 24 18.05 -8.22 12.29
N MET A 25 18.47 -7.22 11.52
CA MET A 25 17.54 -6.34 10.79
C MET A 25 16.70 -7.12 9.77
N ILE A 26 17.31 -8.05 9.02
CA ILE A 26 16.59 -8.95 8.10
C ILE A 26 15.64 -9.86 8.89
N ALA A 27 16.09 -10.44 10.00
CA ALA A 27 15.26 -11.30 10.84
C ALA A 27 14.04 -10.55 11.38
N ILE A 28 14.19 -9.34 11.88
CA ILE A 28 13.06 -8.53 12.38
C ILE A 28 12.03 -8.27 11.27
N GLY A 29 12.46 -8.01 10.03
CA GLY A 29 11.55 -7.82 8.90
C GLY A 29 10.91 -9.11 8.38
N CYS A 30 11.61 -10.25 8.44
CA CYS A 30 11.08 -11.55 8.01
C CYS A 30 10.17 -12.22 9.05
N PHE A 31 10.36 -11.94 10.34
CA PHE A 31 9.61 -12.55 11.44
C PHE A 31 8.44 -11.70 11.93
N THR A 32 8.07 -10.62 11.25
CA THR A 32 6.72 -10.04 11.46
C THR A 32 5.69 -11.08 11.01
N PRO A 33 4.83 -11.59 11.92
CA PRO A 33 3.92 -12.67 11.59
C PRO A 33 2.94 -12.19 10.53
N GLY A 34 3.11 -12.67 9.30
CA GLY A 34 2.11 -12.58 8.25
C GLY A 34 0.89 -13.39 8.70
N SER A 35 -0.19 -12.70 9.05
CA SER A 35 -1.45 -13.35 9.41
C SER A 35 -2.06 -14.01 8.17
N SER A 36 -1.74 -15.28 7.95
CA SER A 36 -2.43 -16.15 7.00
C SER A 36 -3.67 -16.77 7.65
N GLY A 37 -4.84 -16.21 7.36
CA GLY A 37 -6.12 -16.93 7.38
C GLY A 37 -6.77 -17.20 8.75
N PRO A 38 -8.04 -17.63 8.75
CA PRO A 38 -9.04 -17.23 9.74
C PRO A 38 -9.18 -18.25 10.87
N GLY A 39 -9.07 -17.80 12.11
CA GLY A 39 -9.38 -18.64 13.28
C GLY A 39 -8.70 -18.16 14.55
N ASP A 40 -9.51 -17.60 15.44
CA ASP A 40 -9.26 -17.37 16.86
C ASP A 40 -8.06 -16.53 17.31
N GLY A 41 -8.41 -15.33 17.77
CA GLY A 41 -7.98 -14.87 19.11
C GLY A 41 -6.58 -14.29 19.25
N GLY A 42 -5.78 -14.23 18.19
CA GLY A 42 -4.53 -13.46 18.20
C GLY A 42 -4.81 -11.97 17.99
N VAL A 43 -4.64 -11.15 19.03
CA VAL A 43 -4.55 -9.67 18.89
C VAL A 43 -3.23 -9.34 18.18
N GLY A 44 -3.17 -9.64 16.89
CA GLY A 44 -2.14 -9.15 15.99
C GLY A 44 -2.52 -7.73 15.60
N ILE A 45 -1.68 -6.76 15.94
CA ILE A 45 -1.85 -5.38 15.47
C ILE A 45 -1.68 -5.42 13.94
N ARG A 46 -2.79 -5.44 13.20
CA ARG A 46 -2.76 -5.24 11.74
C ARG A 46 -2.37 -3.79 11.49
N LEU A 47 -1.17 -3.59 10.94
CA LEU A 47 -0.74 -2.29 10.46
C LEU A 47 -1.54 -1.98 9.18
N THR A 48 -2.19 -0.83 9.16
CA THR A 48 -2.95 -0.37 8.00
C THR A 48 -2.57 1.07 7.65
N GLN A 49 -2.92 1.46 6.45
CA GLN A 49 -2.72 2.79 5.93
C GLN A 49 -4.01 3.29 5.30
N GLY A 50 -4.46 4.44 5.78
CA GLY A 50 -5.65 5.13 5.31
C GLY A 50 -5.43 5.87 3.98
N PHE A 51 -6.40 5.77 3.08
CA PHE A 51 -6.49 6.52 1.82
C PHE A 51 -7.89 7.14 1.71
N ASP A 52 -7.95 8.42 1.38
CA ASP A 52 -9.22 9.14 1.20
C ASP A 52 -9.50 9.45 -0.26
N VAL A 53 -10.75 9.24 -0.69
CA VAL A 53 -11.26 9.71 -1.97
C VAL A 53 -12.41 10.67 -1.71
N VAL A 54 -12.22 11.93 -2.08
CA VAL A 54 -13.19 13.01 -1.88
C VAL A 54 -13.79 13.41 -3.21
N ASN A 55 -15.11 13.36 -3.28
CA ASN A 55 -15.85 13.71 -4.49
C ASN A 55 -16.33 15.15 -4.45
N ASN A 56 -15.54 16.06 -4.98
CA ASN A 56 -15.90 17.47 -5.20
C ASN A 56 -16.55 17.71 -6.58
N SER A 57 -16.87 16.65 -7.33
CA SER A 57 -17.64 16.76 -8.57
C SER A 57 -19.15 16.82 -8.28
N SER A 58 -19.94 17.18 -9.28
CA SER A 58 -21.42 17.12 -9.18
C SER A 58 -21.98 15.72 -9.45
N ILE A 59 -21.11 14.73 -9.71
CA ILE A 59 -21.49 13.41 -10.20
C ILE A 59 -21.34 12.39 -9.08
N ARG A 60 -22.42 11.67 -8.77
CA ARG A 60 -22.36 10.51 -7.88
C ARG A 60 -21.62 9.37 -8.55
N LEU A 61 -20.63 8.83 -7.87
CA LEU A 61 -19.83 7.69 -8.33
C LEU A 61 -20.26 6.42 -7.59
N GLY A 62 -20.23 5.27 -8.27
CA GLY A 62 -20.44 3.96 -7.65
C GLY A 62 -19.17 3.11 -7.73
N ILE A 63 -18.75 2.47 -6.64
CA ILE A 63 -17.69 1.47 -6.67
C ILE A 63 -18.17 0.31 -7.54
N SER A 64 -17.39 -0.03 -8.55
CA SER A 64 -17.66 -1.13 -9.48
C SER A 64 -16.73 -2.31 -9.27
N LEU A 65 -15.48 -2.06 -8.86
CA LEU A 65 -14.48 -3.10 -8.65
C LEU A 65 -13.48 -2.65 -7.59
N VAL A 66 -13.10 -3.59 -6.74
CA VAL A 66 -12.02 -3.49 -5.77
C VAL A 66 -11.22 -4.79 -5.86
N THR A 67 -9.89 -4.70 -5.95
CA THR A 67 -8.99 -5.86 -5.91
C THR A 67 -8.38 -6.04 -4.53
N ASP A 68 -7.83 -7.22 -4.24
CA ASP A 68 -7.12 -7.53 -3.00
C ASP A 68 -7.95 -7.25 -1.73
N THR A 69 -9.20 -7.72 -1.74
CA THR A 69 -10.18 -7.49 -0.67
C THR A 69 -9.82 -8.14 0.67
N ASP A 70 -8.85 -9.06 0.69
CA ASP A 70 -8.36 -9.68 1.92
C ASP A 70 -7.42 -8.75 2.70
N ARG A 71 -6.79 -7.80 1.97
CA ARG A 71 -5.81 -6.83 2.48
C ARG A 71 -6.33 -5.39 2.47
N LEU A 72 -7.50 -5.14 1.88
CA LEU A 72 -8.12 -3.82 1.81
C LEU A 72 -9.48 -3.81 2.51
N ASP A 73 -9.62 -2.99 3.55
CA ASP A 73 -10.92 -2.58 4.05
C ASP A 73 -11.42 -1.38 3.25
N TYR A 74 -12.69 -1.42 2.84
CA TYR A 74 -13.28 -0.45 1.92
C TYR A 74 -14.70 -0.06 2.37
N PRO A 75 -15.19 1.12 1.94
CA PRO A 75 -16.48 1.63 2.38
C PRO A 75 -17.63 0.66 2.09
N ARG A 76 -18.44 0.38 3.11
CA ARG A 76 -19.69 -0.40 2.95
C ARG A 76 -20.70 0.31 2.06
N ASN A 77 -20.71 1.65 2.08
CA ASN A 77 -21.48 2.42 1.12
C ASN A 77 -20.74 2.41 -0.22
N LEU A 78 -21.27 1.68 -1.18
CA LEU A 78 -20.69 1.59 -2.52
C LEU A 78 -20.93 2.85 -3.36
N SER A 79 -21.63 3.86 -2.85
CA SER A 79 -21.92 5.10 -3.56
C SER A 79 -21.29 6.33 -2.91
N LEU A 80 -20.40 6.96 -3.67
CA LEU A 80 -19.73 8.20 -3.33
C LEU A 80 -20.51 9.40 -3.89
N ALA A 81 -21.33 10.02 -3.02
CA ALA A 81 -22.11 11.21 -3.34
C ALA A 81 -21.23 12.45 -3.61
N PRO A 82 -21.74 13.48 -4.32
CA PRO A 82 -21.13 14.82 -4.33
C PRO A 82 -20.92 15.35 -2.90
N GLY A 83 -19.74 15.88 -2.61
CA GLY A 83 -19.27 16.30 -1.29
C GLY A 83 -18.89 15.14 -0.35
N GLY A 84 -19.11 13.89 -0.76
CA GLY A 84 -18.83 12.71 0.04
C GLY A 84 -17.34 12.35 0.09
N THR A 85 -16.99 11.52 1.08
CA THR A 85 -15.65 10.93 1.23
C THR A 85 -15.78 9.43 1.39
N HIS A 86 -14.94 8.68 0.67
CA HIS A 86 -14.73 7.26 0.85
C HIS A 86 -13.34 7.06 1.46
N HIS A 87 -13.28 6.32 2.57
CA HIS A 87 -12.05 6.01 3.28
C HIS A 87 -11.71 4.53 3.08
N PHE A 88 -10.46 4.24 2.75
CA PHE A 88 -9.93 2.89 2.54
C PHE A 88 -8.77 2.63 3.49
N GLU A 89 -8.63 1.41 3.99
CA GLU A 89 -7.52 1.00 4.84
C GLU A 89 -6.80 -0.18 4.18
N LEU A 90 -5.59 0.07 3.66
CA LEU A 90 -4.75 -0.96 3.04
C LEU A 90 -3.79 -1.54 4.08
N GLN A 91 -3.72 -2.86 4.18
CA GLN A 91 -2.77 -3.53 5.05
C GLN A 91 -1.32 -3.17 4.66
N VAL A 92 -0.49 -2.89 5.66
CA VAL A 92 0.95 -2.66 5.52
C VAL A 92 1.67 -3.92 5.99
N ILE A 93 2.49 -4.48 5.11
CA ILE A 93 3.33 -5.65 5.41
C ILE A 93 4.79 -5.19 5.30
N PRO A 94 5.59 -5.29 6.38
CA PRO A 94 6.99 -4.91 6.34
C PRO A 94 7.75 -5.67 5.24
N LEU A 95 8.56 -4.93 4.49
CA LEU A 95 9.37 -5.41 3.37
C LEU A 95 8.58 -5.97 2.17
N GLU A 96 7.25 -5.81 2.14
CA GLU A 96 6.40 -6.16 1.00
C GLU A 96 5.68 -4.91 0.48
N THR A 97 5.59 -4.78 -0.85
CA THR A 97 4.70 -3.78 -1.45
C THR A 97 3.28 -4.30 -1.42
N THR A 98 2.38 -3.60 -0.73
CA THR A 98 0.95 -3.90 -0.76
C THR A 98 0.23 -2.96 -1.71
N SER A 99 -0.79 -3.47 -2.40
CA SER A 99 -1.48 -2.68 -3.42
C SER A 99 -2.92 -3.15 -3.64
N ALA A 100 -3.84 -2.21 -3.86
CA ALA A 100 -5.20 -2.51 -4.28
C ALA A 100 -5.67 -1.52 -5.34
N SER A 101 -6.40 -2.01 -6.34
CA SER A 101 -7.00 -1.17 -7.37
C SER A 101 -8.47 -0.95 -7.07
N VAL A 102 -8.92 0.30 -7.25
CA VAL A 102 -10.31 0.71 -7.03
C VAL A 102 -10.84 1.34 -8.30
N VAL A 103 -12.04 0.93 -8.69
CA VAL A 103 -12.74 1.44 -9.86
C VAL A 103 -14.09 1.98 -9.46
N TYR A 104 -14.34 3.24 -9.81
CA TYR A 104 -15.64 3.87 -9.79
C TYR A 104 -16.22 3.94 -11.21
N PHE A 105 -17.51 3.68 -11.32
CA PHE A 105 -18.26 3.74 -12.57
C PHE A 105 -19.63 4.38 -12.37
N THR A 106 -20.16 4.97 -13.44
CA THR A 106 -21.55 5.38 -13.54
C THR A 106 -22.15 4.90 -14.87
N PRO A 107 -23.47 4.65 -14.94
CA PRO A 107 -24.13 4.27 -16.19
C PRO A 107 -23.96 5.28 -17.33
N ARG A 108 -23.63 6.54 -17.02
CA ARG A 108 -23.37 7.61 -18.01
C ARG A 108 -21.93 7.61 -18.53
N ALA A 109 -21.25 6.45 -18.49
CA ALA A 109 -19.88 6.26 -18.94
C ALA A 109 -18.83 7.17 -18.26
N THR A 110 -19.13 7.67 -17.05
CA THR A 110 -18.11 8.30 -16.19
C THR A 110 -17.36 7.20 -15.46
N TYR A 111 -16.03 7.29 -15.47
CA TYR A 111 -15.14 6.27 -14.93
C TYR A 111 -13.98 6.93 -14.20
N LEU A 112 -13.60 6.36 -13.07
CA LEU A 112 -12.39 6.69 -12.33
C LEU A 112 -11.74 5.39 -11.87
N SER A 113 -10.47 5.18 -12.17
CA SER A 113 -9.67 4.13 -11.56
C SER A 113 -8.37 4.67 -11.00
N PHE A 114 -7.88 4.03 -9.95
CA PHE A 114 -6.58 4.31 -9.36
C PHE A 114 -6.10 3.08 -8.58
N THR A 115 -4.82 3.09 -8.23
CA THR A 115 -4.18 2.08 -7.39
C THR A 115 -3.76 2.74 -6.07
N LEU A 116 -4.20 2.17 -4.97
CA LEU A 116 -3.68 2.42 -3.63
C LEU A 116 -2.48 1.53 -3.44
N GLU A 117 -1.33 2.06 -3.04
CA GLU A 117 -0.12 1.27 -2.95
C GLU A 117 0.75 1.78 -1.79
N ASN A 118 1.40 0.86 -1.09
CA ASN A 118 2.40 1.13 -0.08
C ASN A 118 3.69 0.39 -0.43
N ARG A 119 4.73 1.10 -0.90
CA ARG A 119 6.06 0.53 -1.20
C ARG A 119 6.86 0.44 0.08
N SER A 120 6.88 -0.72 0.71
CA SER A 120 7.80 -0.92 1.82
C SER A 120 9.24 -1.01 1.30
N GLU A 121 10.09 -0.07 1.73
CA GLU A 121 11.54 -0.09 1.52
C GLU A 121 12.25 -0.40 2.84
N PHE A 122 13.51 -0.85 2.79
CA PHE A 122 14.23 -1.35 3.96
C PHE A 122 14.22 -0.40 5.18
N PHE A 123 14.29 0.92 4.93
CA PHE A 123 14.25 1.96 5.98
C PHE A 123 12.92 2.72 6.06
N ASN A 124 11.96 2.41 5.19
CA ASN A 124 10.67 3.09 5.15
C ASN A 124 9.55 2.11 4.79
N TRP A 125 8.93 1.53 5.81
CA TRP A 125 7.81 0.60 5.64
C TRP A 125 6.46 1.30 5.39
N TYR A 126 6.42 2.62 5.57
CA TYR A 126 5.25 3.48 5.36
C TYR A 126 5.53 4.49 4.25
N ASN A 127 5.32 4.05 3.02
CA ASN A 127 5.47 4.88 1.84
C ASN A 127 4.20 4.78 0.99
N PRO A 128 3.11 5.43 1.39
CA PRO A 128 1.85 5.37 0.67
C PRO A 128 1.76 6.35 -0.49
N TYR A 129 1.11 5.92 -1.56
CA TYR A 129 0.83 6.77 -2.71
C TYR A 129 -0.39 6.26 -3.48
N ILE A 130 -1.01 7.19 -4.21
CA ILE A 130 -2.09 6.87 -5.15
C ILE A 130 -1.53 6.97 -6.57
N THR A 131 -1.48 5.85 -7.28
CA THR A 131 -0.93 5.75 -8.65
C THR A 131 -2.00 5.35 -9.66
N ASN A 132 -1.60 5.31 -10.94
CA ASN A 132 -2.44 4.82 -12.05
C ASN A 132 -3.82 5.49 -12.14
N ILE A 133 -3.89 6.78 -11.79
CA ILE A 133 -5.12 7.56 -11.83
C ILE A 133 -5.55 7.73 -13.29
N SER A 134 -6.73 7.22 -13.61
CA SER A 134 -7.34 7.33 -14.94
C SER A 134 -8.79 7.74 -14.81
N THR A 135 -9.19 8.74 -15.59
CA THR A 135 -10.56 9.25 -15.60
C THR A 135 -11.14 9.29 -17.00
N ARG A 136 -12.43 9.02 -17.13
CA ARG A 136 -13.21 9.22 -18.36
C ARG A 136 -14.53 9.90 -18.03
N GLY A 137 -15.01 10.72 -18.96
CA GLY A 137 -16.26 11.47 -18.80
C GLY A 137 -16.02 12.86 -18.20
N PRO A 138 -17.07 13.49 -17.64
CA PRO A 138 -17.01 14.88 -17.16
C PRO A 138 -16.38 15.02 -15.76
N ILE A 139 -15.37 14.22 -15.44
CA ILE A 139 -14.59 14.32 -14.21
C ILE A 139 -13.08 14.30 -14.49
N LYS A 140 -12.32 14.92 -13.59
CA LYS A 140 -10.88 14.75 -13.46
C LYS A 140 -10.57 14.32 -12.03
N ALA A 141 -9.45 13.64 -11.85
CA ALA A 141 -8.96 13.28 -10.53
C ALA A 141 -7.49 13.65 -10.39
N ARG A 142 -7.11 14.05 -9.17
CA ARG A 142 -5.72 14.35 -8.83
C ARG A 142 -5.44 13.92 -7.40
N GLU A 143 -4.23 13.44 -7.17
CA GLU A 143 -3.73 13.25 -5.82
C GLU A 143 -3.42 14.61 -5.19
N ILE A 144 -3.76 14.77 -3.91
CA ILE A 144 -3.27 15.88 -3.09
C ILE A 144 -1.95 15.46 -2.48
N SER A 145 -0.87 16.10 -2.91
CA SER A 145 0.48 15.83 -2.43
C SER A 145 0.55 15.84 -0.90
N GLY A 146 1.15 14.78 -0.35
CA GLY A 146 1.42 14.65 1.09
C GLY A 146 0.24 14.25 1.97
N ARG A 147 -0.90 13.85 1.38
CA ARG A 147 -2.10 13.46 2.17
C ARG A 147 -2.75 12.14 1.81
N VAL A 148 -2.16 11.35 0.90
CA VAL A 148 -2.71 10.02 0.52
C VAL A 148 -4.21 10.15 0.19
N LYS A 149 -4.51 11.20 -0.58
CA LYS A 149 -5.88 11.68 -0.79
C LYS A 149 -6.09 11.99 -2.26
N LEU A 150 -7.19 11.50 -2.79
CA LEU A 150 -7.62 11.74 -4.17
C LEU A 150 -8.80 12.70 -4.19
N GLU A 151 -8.68 13.79 -4.94
CA GLU A 151 -9.80 14.69 -5.23
C GLU A 151 -10.38 14.38 -6.59
N VAL A 152 -11.70 14.20 -6.64
CA VAL A 152 -12.47 14.13 -7.88
C VAL A 152 -13.17 15.46 -8.09
N ILE A 153 -13.02 16.07 -9.26
CA ILE A 153 -13.61 17.36 -9.62
C ILE A 153 -14.29 17.26 -10.99
N ASN A 154 -15.14 18.23 -11.32
CA ASN A 154 -15.66 18.34 -12.69
C ASN A 154 -14.50 18.66 -13.66
N ALA A 155 -14.56 18.07 -14.86
CA ALA A 155 -13.54 18.23 -15.90
C ALA A 155 -13.57 19.61 -16.58
#